data_AF-A0A531LEI5-F1
#
_entry.id   AF-A0A531LEI5-F1
#
_cell.length_a   1.000
_cell.length_b   1.000
_cell.length_c   1.000
_cell.angle_alpha   90.00
_cell.angle_beta   90.00
_cell.angle_gamma   90.00
#
_symmetry.space_group_name_H-M   'P 1'
#
loop_
_entity.id
_entity.type
_entity.pdbx_description
1 polymer ?
#
loop_
_entity_poly.entity_id
_entity_poly.type
_entity_poly.pdbx_seq_one_letter_code
_entity_poly.pdbx_strand_id
1 'polypeptide(L)'
;MSRVVERQAQSTQVEEPFLDMVWIPGGTFLMGSDKHYPEEAPAHRVTIGGFWMDVCTVTNREFARFVDATGYLTSAERPANPDDYPGAKPDMLAPSSVVFSKAKQRVDLRDHYNWWVYVRGANWRHPRGPASSIKRLADHPVVHVNFEDAEAYASWAGKELPTEAEWEFAARGGLDAAEFVWGDEMAPDGRQMANTWQGEFPWRNLCEDGY
;
A
#
# COMPACT_ATOMS: atom_id res chain seq x y z
N MET A 1 -54.67 -9.43 27.13
CA MET A 1 -54.38 -8.74 25.85
C MET A 1 -52.93 -8.31 25.88
N SER A 2 -52.08 -9.02 25.15
CA SER A 2 -50.63 -8.83 25.09
C SER A 2 -50.30 -7.63 24.21
N ARG A 3 -49.48 -6.69 24.67
CA ARG A 3 -48.85 -5.67 23.83
C ARG A 3 -47.37 -6.02 23.73
N VAL A 4 -47.02 -6.67 22.64
CA VAL A 4 -45.63 -6.79 22.19
C VAL A 4 -45.22 -5.40 21.73
N VAL A 5 -44.22 -4.82 22.39
CA VAL A 5 -43.55 -3.61 21.93
C VAL A 5 -42.43 -4.06 21.02
N GLU A 6 -42.63 -3.93 19.71
CA GLU A 6 -41.57 -4.08 18.72
C GLU A 6 -40.55 -2.95 18.92
N ARG A 7 -39.33 -3.32 19.33
CA ARG A 7 -38.19 -2.41 19.26
C ARG A 7 -37.74 -2.36 17.81
N GLN A 8 -38.01 -1.24 17.14
CA GLN A 8 -37.34 -0.91 15.88
C GLN A 8 -35.83 -0.81 16.15
N ALA A 9 -35.05 -1.59 15.41
CA ALA A 9 -33.60 -1.43 15.36
C ALA A 9 -33.31 -0.08 14.70
N GLN A 10 -32.83 0.89 15.48
CA GLN A 10 -32.26 2.11 14.95
C GLN A 10 -30.96 1.75 14.23
N SER A 11 -30.93 1.92 12.92
CA SER A 11 -29.70 2.03 12.14
C SER A 11 -28.97 3.27 12.65
N THR A 12 -27.85 3.06 13.34
CA THR A 12 -26.91 4.12 13.67
C THR A 12 -26.24 4.51 12.34
N GLN A 13 -26.65 5.64 11.75
CA GLN A 13 -25.87 6.25 10.68
C GLN A 13 -24.58 6.76 11.32
N VAL A 14 -23.46 6.10 11.04
CA VAL A 14 -22.13 6.59 11.40
C VAL A 14 -21.82 7.70 10.40
N GLU A 15 -21.63 8.93 10.88
CA GLU A 15 -21.34 10.09 10.03
C GLU A 15 -19.94 9.93 9.40
N GLU A 16 -19.84 10.15 8.09
CA GLU A 16 -18.59 10.03 7.33
C GLU A 16 -17.58 11.10 7.80
N PRO A 17 -16.45 10.71 8.42
CA PRO A 17 -15.49 11.68 8.93
C PRO A 17 -14.70 12.37 7.80
N PHE A 18 -14.57 11.72 6.64
CA PHE A 18 -13.82 12.17 5.48
C PHE A 18 -14.48 11.70 4.19
N LEU A 19 -14.45 12.53 3.13
CA LEU A 19 -15.12 12.29 1.84
C LEU A 19 -14.68 11.00 1.12
N ASP A 20 -13.46 10.53 1.36
CA ASP A 20 -12.83 9.43 0.61
C ASP A 20 -12.66 8.14 1.44
N MET A 21 -13.32 8.07 2.61
CA MET A 21 -13.36 6.89 3.45
C MET A 21 -14.72 6.18 3.38
N VAL A 22 -14.68 4.86 3.52
CA VAL A 22 -15.89 4.04 3.64
C VAL A 22 -15.92 3.34 5.01
N TRP A 23 -17.11 3.23 5.58
CA TRP A 23 -17.32 2.47 6.82
C TRP A 23 -17.27 0.98 6.51
N ILE A 24 -16.35 0.28 7.17
CA ILE A 24 -16.23 -1.17 7.11
C ILE A 24 -16.92 -1.75 8.36
N PRO A 25 -18.05 -2.46 8.21
CA PRO A 25 -18.69 -3.12 9.34
C PRO A 25 -17.77 -4.18 9.93
N GLY A 26 -17.57 -4.16 11.24
CA GLY A 26 -16.75 -5.16 11.94
C GLY A 26 -17.31 -6.58 11.79
N GLY A 27 -16.44 -7.56 11.99
CA GLY A 27 -16.79 -8.96 11.84
C GLY A 27 -15.65 -9.89 12.22
N THR A 28 -15.89 -11.18 11.99
CA THR A 28 -14.89 -12.24 12.16
C THR A 28 -14.55 -12.82 10.80
N PHE A 29 -13.27 -12.97 10.50
CA PHE A 29 -12.79 -13.55 9.24
C PHE A 29 -11.60 -14.50 9.47
N LEU A 30 -11.26 -15.30 8.46
CA LEU A 30 -10.01 -16.06 8.45
C LEU A 30 -8.88 -15.17 7.91
N MET A 31 -7.94 -14.80 8.79
CA MET A 31 -6.74 -14.03 8.45
C MET A 31 -5.58 -14.97 8.10
N GLY A 32 -4.76 -14.59 7.13
CA GLY A 32 -3.58 -15.34 6.69
C GLY A 32 -3.87 -16.50 5.73
N SER A 33 -2.86 -17.33 5.47
CA SER A 33 -2.92 -18.47 4.54
C SER A 33 -2.01 -19.61 4.97
N ASP A 34 -2.52 -20.85 4.93
CA ASP A 34 -1.73 -22.07 5.15
C ASP A 34 -1.11 -22.65 3.86
N LYS A 35 -1.30 -22.00 2.71
CA LYS A 35 -0.98 -22.57 1.39
C LYS A 35 0.25 -21.96 0.72
N HIS A 36 0.66 -20.75 1.14
CA HIS A 36 1.67 -19.96 0.44
C HIS A 36 2.95 -19.84 1.25
N TYR A 37 3.26 -18.64 1.73
CA TYR A 37 4.49 -18.37 2.44
C TYR A 37 4.39 -18.80 3.91
N PRO A 38 5.45 -19.36 4.52
CA PRO A 38 5.43 -19.77 5.92
C PRO A 38 5.04 -18.65 6.89
N GLU A 39 5.38 -17.40 6.59
CA GLU A 39 5.05 -16.21 7.36
C GLU A 39 3.57 -15.82 7.32
N GLU A 40 2.80 -16.31 6.34
CA GLU A 40 1.35 -16.10 6.28
C GLU A 40 0.56 -17.12 7.11
N ALA A 41 1.24 -18.18 7.58
CA ALA A 41 0.66 -19.26 8.36
C ALA A 41 0.92 -19.07 9.88
N PRO A 42 0.08 -19.62 10.76
CA PRO A 42 -1.16 -20.33 10.45
C PRO A 42 -2.32 -19.39 10.17
N ALA A 43 -3.21 -19.79 9.26
CA ALA A 43 -4.48 -19.13 9.09
C ALA A 43 -5.31 -19.24 10.37
N HIS A 44 -5.87 -18.12 10.84
CA HIS A 44 -6.57 -18.07 12.13
C HIS A 44 -7.74 -17.09 12.12
N ARG A 45 -8.74 -17.32 12.98
CA ARG A 45 -9.94 -16.46 13.06
C ARG A 45 -9.61 -15.21 13.87
N VAL A 46 -9.82 -14.05 13.26
CA VAL A 46 -9.64 -12.72 13.88
C VAL A 46 -10.98 -11.99 13.90
N THR A 47 -11.29 -11.32 15.01
CA THR A 47 -12.49 -10.49 15.15
C THR A 47 -12.08 -9.04 15.35
N ILE A 48 -12.61 -8.14 14.53
CA ILE A 48 -12.32 -6.71 14.59
C ILE A 48 -13.61 -5.89 14.73
N GLY A 49 -13.47 -4.70 15.30
CA GLY A 49 -14.54 -3.69 15.32
C GLY A 49 -14.80 -3.11 13.93
N GLY A 50 -15.85 -2.30 13.80
CA GLY A 50 -16.03 -1.50 12.60
C GLY A 50 -15.10 -0.28 12.61
N PHE A 51 -14.62 0.12 11.44
CA PHE A 51 -13.65 1.20 11.26
C PHE A 51 -13.86 1.89 9.90
N TRP A 52 -13.21 3.04 9.72
CA TRP A 52 -13.17 3.76 8.46
C TRP A 52 -11.88 3.44 7.69
N MET A 53 -11.97 3.21 6.38
CA MET A 53 -10.81 2.95 5.52
C MET A 53 -10.87 3.81 4.27
N ASP A 54 -9.72 4.34 3.83
CA ASP A 54 -9.61 5.05 2.55
C ASP A 54 -9.93 4.11 1.38
N VAL A 55 -10.76 4.56 0.43
CA VAL A 55 -11.13 3.76 -0.76
C VAL A 55 -9.97 3.61 -1.74
N CYS A 56 -9.00 4.52 -1.70
CA CYS A 56 -7.81 4.52 -2.54
C CYS A 56 -6.56 4.76 -1.69
N THR A 57 -5.41 4.28 -2.17
CA THR A 57 -4.11 4.67 -1.62
C THR A 57 -3.92 6.18 -1.69
N VAL A 58 -3.22 6.76 -0.70
CA VAL A 58 -2.82 8.17 -0.71
C VAL A 58 -2.12 8.53 -2.02
N THR A 59 -2.64 9.55 -2.69
CA THR A 59 -2.14 10.03 -3.98
C THR A 59 -1.01 11.04 -3.83
N ASN A 60 -0.23 11.24 -4.90
CA ASN A 60 0.79 12.29 -4.96
C ASN A 60 0.22 13.69 -4.68
N ARG A 61 -1.02 13.95 -5.11
CA ARG A 61 -1.71 15.23 -4.87
C ARG A 61 -2.01 15.46 -3.40
N GLU A 62 -2.46 14.44 -2.70
CA GLU A 62 -2.80 14.53 -1.28
C GLU A 62 -1.54 14.66 -0.42
N PHE A 63 -0.53 13.83 -0.70
CA PHE A 63 0.76 13.92 -0.03
C PHE A 63 1.45 15.28 -0.28
N ALA A 64 1.28 15.87 -1.48
CA ALA A 64 1.77 17.22 -1.74
C ALA A 64 1.10 18.27 -0.84
N ARG A 65 -0.21 18.18 -0.56
CA ARG A 65 -0.88 19.10 0.38
C ARG A 65 -0.30 18.98 1.79
N PHE A 66 -0.04 17.76 2.25
CA PHE A 66 0.62 17.51 3.52
C PHE A 66 1.99 18.19 3.59
N VAL A 67 2.84 17.95 2.60
CA VAL A 67 4.19 18.53 2.56
C VAL A 67 4.14 20.05 2.45
N ASP A 68 3.24 20.60 1.62
CA ASP A 68 3.12 22.05 1.45
C ASP A 68 2.60 22.75 2.74
N ALA A 69 1.75 22.06 3.51
CA ALA A 69 1.22 22.58 4.77
C ALA A 69 2.21 22.50 5.95
N THR A 70 3.10 21.51 5.95
CA THR A 70 3.95 21.19 7.11
C THR A 70 5.44 21.46 6.89
N GLY A 71 5.87 21.56 5.63
CA GLY A 71 7.29 21.56 5.27
C GLY A 71 7.97 20.20 5.50
N TYR A 72 7.21 19.12 5.61
CA TYR A 72 7.75 17.77 5.87
C TYR A 72 8.74 17.33 4.79
N LEU A 73 9.88 16.79 5.21
CA LEU A 73 10.87 16.15 4.34
C LEU A 73 10.78 14.65 4.56
N THR A 74 10.59 13.85 3.51
CA THR A 74 10.52 12.38 3.68
C THR A 74 11.87 11.78 4.06
N SER A 75 11.86 10.53 4.51
CA SER A 75 13.10 9.80 4.80
C SER A 75 14.04 9.75 3.59
N ALA A 76 13.49 9.56 2.38
CA ALA A 76 14.25 9.59 1.12
C ALA A 76 14.85 10.96 0.76
N GLU A 77 14.38 12.04 1.39
CA GLU A 77 14.88 13.40 1.20
C GLU A 77 15.94 13.79 2.26
N ARG A 78 16.15 12.94 3.27
CA ARG A 78 17.14 13.14 4.34
C ARG A 78 18.37 12.25 4.12
N PRO A 79 19.56 12.67 4.56
CA PRO A 79 20.70 11.76 4.64
C PRO A 79 20.38 10.60 5.59
N ALA A 80 20.77 9.38 5.21
CA ALA A 80 20.65 8.22 6.09
C ALA A 80 21.58 8.37 7.31
N ASN A 81 21.12 7.92 8.46
CA ASN A 81 21.94 7.92 9.67
C ASN A 81 23.05 6.85 9.54
N PRO A 82 24.35 7.23 9.61
CA PRO A 82 25.45 6.26 9.49
C PRO A 82 25.43 5.18 10.58
N ASP A 83 24.87 5.47 11.76
CA ASP A 83 24.81 4.51 12.87
C ASP A 83 23.88 3.32 12.55
N ASP A 84 22.87 3.52 11.70
CA ASP A 84 21.96 2.47 11.24
C ASP A 84 22.60 1.60 10.14
N TYR A 85 23.68 2.07 9.52
CA TYR A 85 24.36 1.39 8.42
C TYR A 85 25.89 1.31 8.61
N PRO A 86 26.38 0.55 9.60
CA PRO A 86 27.81 0.38 9.83
C PRO A 86 28.55 -0.11 8.58
N GLY A 87 29.57 0.64 8.15
CA GLY A 87 30.37 0.30 6.96
C GLY A 87 29.83 0.83 5.62
N ALA A 88 28.70 1.54 5.62
CA ALA A 88 28.24 2.25 4.44
C ALA A 88 29.25 3.32 4.01
N LYS A 89 29.49 3.42 2.70
CA LYS A 89 30.31 4.51 2.14
C LYS A 89 29.55 5.83 2.31
N PRO A 90 30.23 6.96 2.59
CA PRO A 90 29.55 8.26 2.76
C PRO A 90 28.62 8.64 1.60
N ASP A 91 28.98 8.31 0.36
CA ASP A 91 28.15 8.59 -0.82
C ASP A 91 26.82 7.81 -0.83
N MET A 92 26.76 6.67 -0.14
CA MET A 92 25.56 5.84 0.02
C MET A 92 24.62 6.34 1.12
N LEU A 93 25.02 7.36 1.88
CA LEU A 93 24.18 7.99 2.91
C LEU A 93 23.47 9.24 2.40
N ALA A 94 23.71 9.65 1.15
CA ALA A 94 23.03 10.79 0.56
C ALA A 94 21.52 10.52 0.40
N PRO A 95 20.66 11.56 0.42
CA PRO A 95 19.23 11.43 0.12
C PRO A 95 19.00 10.64 -1.16
N SER A 96 18.36 9.49 -1.03
CA SER A 96 18.24 8.49 -2.08
C SER A 96 17.07 7.56 -1.79
N SER A 97 16.61 6.86 -2.82
CA SER A 97 15.70 5.74 -2.66
C SER A 97 16.06 4.63 -3.65
N VAL A 98 15.58 3.43 -3.36
CA VAL A 98 15.62 2.29 -4.29
C VAL A 98 14.57 2.50 -5.39
N VAL A 99 14.99 2.33 -6.65
CA VAL A 99 14.18 2.51 -7.86
C VAL A 99 14.25 1.26 -8.71
N PHE A 100 13.11 0.82 -9.24
CA PHE A 100 13.06 -0.32 -10.14
C PHE A 100 13.68 0.06 -11.49
N SER A 101 14.62 -0.74 -11.94
CA SER A 101 15.25 -0.64 -13.25
C SER A 101 15.09 -1.96 -13.99
N LYS A 102 14.17 -1.98 -14.96
CA LYS A 102 13.91 -3.16 -15.82
C LYS A 102 15.22 -3.69 -16.41
N ALA A 103 15.48 -4.98 -16.21
CA ALA A 103 16.67 -5.62 -16.75
C ALA A 103 16.57 -5.70 -18.29
N LYS A 104 17.72 -5.62 -18.98
CA LYS A 104 17.77 -5.69 -20.45
C LYS A 104 17.61 -7.12 -20.98
N GLN A 105 17.83 -8.11 -20.14
CA GLN A 105 17.81 -9.54 -20.45
C GLN A 105 17.55 -10.34 -19.16
N ARG A 106 17.44 -11.67 -19.29
CA ARG A 106 17.36 -12.59 -18.15
C ARG A 106 18.56 -12.37 -17.21
N VAL A 107 18.27 -12.38 -15.90
CA VAL A 107 19.24 -12.19 -14.82
C VAL A 107 18.98 -13.21 -13.71
N ASP A 108 19.90 -13.37 -12.75
CA ASP A 108 19.68 -14.25 -11.59
C ASP A 108 18.65 -13.62 -10.65
N LEU A 109 17.52 -14.31 -10.46
CA LEU A 109 16.42 -13.85 -9.61
C LEU A 109 16.72 -13.93 -8.10
N ARG A 110 17.86 -14.48 -7.70
CA ARG A 110 18.31 -14.48 -6.30
C ARG A 110 19.07 -13.21 -5.93
N ASP A 111 19.49 -12.43 -6.92
CA ASP A 111 20.22 -11.17 -6.73
C ASP A 111 19.36 -9.99 -7.17
N HIS A 112 18.69 -9.38 -6.19
CA HIS A 112 17.76 -8.27 -6.41
C HIS A 112 18.44 -6.98 -6.88
N TYR A 113 19.77 -6.85 -6.71
CA TYR A 113 20.52 -5.71 -7.24
C TYR A 113 20.51 -5.66 -8.77
N ASN A 114 20.11 -6.75 -9.45
CA ASN A 114 19.94 -6.78 -10.90
C ASN A 114 18.77 -5.92 -11.40
N TRP A 115 17.81 -5.55 -10.55
CA TRP A 115 16.65 -4.72 -10.96
C TRP A 115 16.23 -3.67 -9.93
N TRP A 116 16.79 -3.66 -8.72
CA TRP A 116 16.61 -2.60 -7.75
C TRP A 116 17.91 -1.80 -7.60
N VAL A 117 17.84 -0.50 -7.94
CA VAL A 117 19.01 0.38 -7.95
C VAL A 117 18.82 1.47 -6.92
N TYR A 118 19.83 1.70 -6.09
CA TYR A 118 19.85 2.83 -5.15
C TYR A 118 20.21 4.12 -5.90
N VAL A 119 19.24 5.04 -6.02
CA VAL A 119 19.36 6.23 -6.86
C VAL A 119 19.36 7.49 -5.98
N ARG A 120 20.47 8.23 -6.05
CA ARG A 120 20.60 9.52 -5.39
C ARG A 120 19.54 10.51 -5.89
N GLY A 121 18.84 11.14 -4.96
CA GLY A 121 17.78 12.11 -5.21
C GLY A 121 16.49 11.49 -5.79
N ALA A 122 16.34 10.16 -5.78
CA ALA A 122 15.03 9.55 -5.95
C ALA A 122 14.21 9.73 -4.67
N ASN A 123 13.00 10.27 -4.81
CA ASN A 123 12.06 10.52 -3.73
C ASN A 123 10.64 10.61 -4.31
N TRP A 124 9.65 10.93 -3.48
CA TRP A 124 8.25 10.98 -3.89
C TRP A 124 7.97 12.00 -5.01
N ARG A 125 8.68 13.15 -5.06
CA ARG A 125 8.56 14.15 -6.15
C ARG A 125 9.27 13.70 -7.43
N HIS A 126 10.31 12.88 -7.28
CA HIS A 126 11.22 12.42 -8.33
C HIS A 126 11.35 10.88 -8.33
N PRO A 127 10.26 10.13 -8.62
CA PRO A 127 10.18 8.69 -8.35
C PRO A 127 11.04 7.78 -9.24
N ARG A 128 11.68 8.34 -10.27
CA ARG A 128 12.67 7.63 -11.11
C ARG A 128 14.06 8.27 -11.04
N GLY A 129 14.31 9.07 -10.00
CA GLY A 129 15.53 9.86 -9.82
C GLY A 129 15.38 11.33 -10.24
N PRO A 130 16.44 12.15 -10.08
CA PRO A 130 16.35 13.62 -10.06
C PRO A 130 15.76 14.28 -11.32
N ALA A 131 15.84 13.61 -12.47
CA ALA A 131 15.31 14.11 -13.73
C ALA A 131 13.81 13.80 -13.94
N SER A 132 13.20 12.98 -13.09
CA SER A 132 11.79 12.59 -13.18
C SER A 132 10.87 13.58 -12.48
N SER A 133 9.55 13.46 -12.65
CA SER A 133 8.58 14.28 -11.91
C SER A 133 7.22 13.60 -11.81
N ILE A 134 6.42 14.04 -10.84
CA ILE A 134 5.03 13.62 -10.65
C ILE A 134 3.99 14.47 -11.41
N LYS A 135 4.40 15.38 -12.32
CA LYS A 135 3.48 16.33 -12.98
C LYS A 135 2.29 15.69 -13.71
N ARG A 136 2.45 14.44 -14.16
CA ARG A 136 1.40 13.65 -14.84
C ARG A 136 0.94 12.44 -14.01
N LEU A 137 1.25 12.43 -12.72
CA LEU A 137 1.03 11.33 -11.79
C LEU A 137 0.31 11.81 -10.52
N ALA A 138 -0.43 12.93 -10.61
CA ALA A 138 -1.06 13.55 -9.44
C ALA A 138 -2.01 12.58 -8.69
N ASP A 139 -2.72 11.74 -9.44
CA ASP A 139 -3.70 10.76 -8.90
C ASP A 139 -3.11 9.35 -8.77
N HIS A 140 -1.82 9.17 -9.05
CA HIS A 140 -1.14 7.91 -8.75
C HIS A 140 -0.79 7.84 -7.26
N PRO A 141 -0.65 6.62 -6.71
CA PRO A 141 -0.18 6.43 -5.35
C PRO A 141 1.16 7.15 -5.14
N VAL A 142 1.32 7.80 -4.00
CA VAL A 142 2.63 8.31 -3.59
C VAL A 142 3.56 7.13 -3.31
N VAL A 143 4.82 7.26 -3.71
CA VAL A 143 5.87 6.23 -3.53
C VAL A 143 7.11 6.87 -2.92
N HIS A 144 8.10 6.05 -2.52
CA HIS A 144 9.30 6.50 -1.78
C HIS A 144 8.98 7.19 -0.44
N VAL A 145 7.93 6.68 0.20
CA VAL A 145 7.54 6.96 1.58
C VAL A 145 7.76 5.69 2.39
N ASN A 146 8.32 5.81 3.58
CA ASN A 146 8.44 4.69 4.52
C ASN A 146 7.34 4.76 5.60
N PHE A 147 7.44 3.92 6.63
CA PHE A 147 6.45 3.88 7.71
C PHE A 147 6.31 5.22 8.46
N GLU A 148 7.43 5.87 8.85
CA GLU A 148 7.40 7.18 9.54
C GLU A 148 6.77 8.27 8.67
N ASP A 149 7.01 8.26 7.35
CA ASP A 149 6.42 9.22 6.42
C ASP A 149 4.90 9.03 6.30
N ALA A 150 4.45 7.78 6.24
CA ALA A 150 3.04 7.43 6.16
C ALA A 150 2.28 7.76 7.47
N GLU A 151 2.89 7.47 8.62
CA GLU A 151 2.34 7.80 9.94
C GLU A 151 2.22 9.32 10.14
N ALA A 152 3.25 10.08 9.75
CA ALA A 152 3.24 11.53 9.81
C ALA A 152 2.12 12.13 8.93
N TYR A 153 1.94 11.60 7.72
CA TYR A 153 0.84 12.00 6.83
C TYR A 153 -0.53 11.68 7.46
N ALA A 154 -0.71 10.45 7.95
CA ALA A 154 -1.98 10.01 8.54
C ALA A 154 -2.36 10.90 9.73
N SER A 155 -1.42 11.15 10.64
CA SER A 155 -1.61 12.02 11.79
C SER A 155 -2.01 13.45 11.38
N TRP A 156 -1.31 14.05 10.40
CA TRP A 156 -1.67 15.37 9.88
C TRP A 156 -3.07 15.39 9.24
N ALA A 157 -3.45 14.32 8.56
CA ALA A 157 -4.77 14.18 7.94
C ALA A 157 -5.90 13.91 8.95
N GLY A 158 -5.59 13.76 10.25
CA GLY A 158 -6.55 13.37 11.27
C GLY A 158 -6.98 11.91 11.18
N LYS A 159 -6.13 11.05 10.62
CA LYS A 159 -6.33 9.61 10.40
C LYS A 159 -5.26 8.81 11.15
N GLU A 160 -5.31 7.49 10.99
CA GLU A 160 -4.29 6.55 11.45
C GLU A 160 -4.02 5.49 10.38
N LEU A 161 -2.89 4.78 10.48
CA LEU A 161 -2.62 3.63 9.62
C LEU A 161 -3.46 2.44 10.09
N PRO A 162 -4.03 1.64 9.17
CA PRO A 162 -4.75 0.44 9.57
C PRO A 162 -3.80 -0.58 10.18
N THR A 163 -4.30 -1.34 11.14
CA THR A 163 -3.63 -2.58 11.55
C THR A 163 -3.62 -3.58 10.38
N GLU A 164 -2.70 -4.54 10.42
CA GLU A 164 -2.65 -5.61 9.41
C GLU A 164 -3.99 -6.37 9.30
N ALA A 165 -4.65 -6.64 10.43
CA ALA A 165 -5.94 -7.31 10.47
C ALA A 165 -7.06 -6.48 9.85
N GLU A 166 -7.10 -5.17 10.10
CA GLU A 166 -8.07 -4.26 9.45
C GLU A 166 -7.81 -4.17 7.95
N TRP A 167 -6.54 -4.10 7.54
CA TRP A 167 -6.16 -4.05 6.13
C TRP A 167 -6.59 -5.32 5.38
N GLU A 168 -6.27 -6.50 5.90
CA GLU A 168 -6.65 -7.76 5.26
C GLU A 168 -8.17 -7.96 5.27
N PHE A 169 -8.85 -7.63 6.38
CA PHE A 169 -10.31 -7.72 6.45
C PHE A 169 -11.00 -6.82 5.43
N ALA A 170 -10.57 -5.56 5.31
CA ALA A 170 -11.10 -4.64 4.30
C ALA A 170 -10.80 -5.14 2.88
N ALA A 171 -9.56 -5.59 2.63
CA ALA A 171 -9.14 -6.10 1.32
C ALA A 171 -9.97 -7.32 0.89
N ARG A 172 -10.29 -8.24 1.80
CA ARG A 172 -11.12 -9.42 1.50
C ARG A 172 -12.55 -9.08 1.07
N GLY A 173 -13.05 -7.88 1.35
CA GLY A 173 -14.34 -7.42 0.83
C GLY A 173 -15.54 -8.29 1.19
N GLY A 174 -15.47 -9.02 2.32
CA GLY A 174 -16.50 -9.96 2.76
C GLY A 174 -16.40 -11.38 2.21
N LEU A 175 -15.38 -11.68 1.39
CA LEU A 175 -15.08 -13.04 0.95
C LEU A 175 -14.24 -13.78 2.02
N ASP A 176 -14.77 -14.89 2.54
CA ASP A 176 -14.04 -15.72 3.50
C ASP A 176 -13.11 -16.70 2.78
N ALA A 177 -11.83 -16.69 3.14
CA ALA A 177 -10.80 -17.61 2.62
C ALA A 177 -10.58 -17.63 1.09
N ALA A 178 -11.00 -16.59 0.37
CA ALA A 178 -10.68 -16.42 -1.05
C ALA A 178 -9.18 -16.11 -1.27
N GLU A 179 -8.66 -16.55 -2.42
CA GLU A 179 -7.26 -16.34 -2.83
C GLU A 179 -6.94 -14.87 -3.11
N PHE A 180 -7.85 -14.16 -3.79
CA PHE A 180 -7.73 -12.75 -4.14
C PHE A 180 -8.90 -11.95 -3.58
N VAL A 181 -8.76 -10.62 -3.56
CA VAL A 181 -9.81 -9.67 -3.13
C VAL A 181 -11.08 -9.71 -4.00
N TRP A 182 -11.06 -10.44 -5.12
CA TRP A 182 -12.18 -10.62 -6.05
C TRP A 182 -12.61 -12.08 -6.25
N GLY A 183 -12.00 -13.05 -5.55
CA GLY A 183 -12.33 -14.47 -5.68
C GLY A 183 -11.09 -15.36 -5.80
N ASP A 184 -11.27 -16.58 -6.31
CA ASP A 184 -10.20 -17.60 -6.32
C ASP A 184 -9.35 -17.63 -7.61
N GLU A 185 -9.82 -16.98 -8.68
CA GLU A 185 -9.13 -16.94 -9.96
C GLU A 185 -8.39 -15.61 -10.13
N MET A 186 -7.13 -15.67 -10.58
CA MET A 186 -6.29 -14.48 -10.78
C MET A 186 -6.85 -13.55 -11.88
N ALA A 187 -7.34 -14.14 -12.97
CA ALA A 187 -7.87 -13.42 -14.13
C ALA A 187 -9.24 -14.02 -14.54
N PRO A 188 -10.31 -13.80 -13.75
CA PRO A 188 -11.62 -14.36 -14.04
C PRO A 188 -12.10 -13.92 -15.43
N ASP A 189 -12.58 -14.87 -16.22
CA ASP A 189 -12.96 -14.68 -17.63
C ASP A 189 -11.84 -14.08 -18.51
N GLY A 190 -10.57 -14.29 -18.12
CA GLY A 190 -9.39 -13.73 -18.79
C GLY A 190 -9.16 -12.24 -18.54
N ARG A 191 -9.91 -11.62 -17.61
CA ARG A 191 -9.75 -10.20 -17.28
C ARG A 191 -8.68 -10.00 -16.21
N GLN A 192 -7.69 -9.17 -16.48
CA GLN A 192 -6.73 -8.72 -15.47
C GLN A 192 -7.42 -7.81 -14.45
N MET A 193 -7.31 -8.16 -13.17
CA MET A 193 -8.01 -7.47 -12.07
C MET A 193 -7.11 -6.51 -11.28
N ALA A 194 -5.79 -6.62 -11.45
CA ALA A 194 -4.80 -5.75 -10.81
C ALA A 194 -3.64 -5.43 -11.77
N ASN A 195 -3.02 -4.26 -11.58
CA ASN A 195 -1.79 -3.87 -12.26
C ASN A 195 -0.62 -4.65 -11.65
N THR A 196 -0.10 -5.61 -12.40
CA THR A 196 0.95 -6.56 -11.97
C THR A 196 1.94 -6.79 -13.12
N TRP A 197 2.93 -7.67 -12.94
CA TRP A 197 3.86 -8.02 -14.01
C TRP A 197 3.37 -9.27 -14.76
N GLN A 198 3.21 -9.19 -16.08
CA GLN A 198 2.95 -10.37 -16.91
C GLN A 198 4.17 -10.70 -17.78
N GLY A 199 4.53 -11.98 -17.84
CA GLY A 199 5.71 -12.46 -18.57
C GLY A 199 6.89 -12.79 -17.67
N GLU A 200 8.10 -12.50 -18.13
CA GLU A 200 9.33 -12.96 -17.49
C GLU A 200 10.00 -11.82 -16.76
N PHE A 201 9.69 -11.69 -15.47
CA PHE A 201 10.33 -10.75 -14.58
C PHE A 201 11.86 -10.99 -14.54
N PRO A 202 12.71 -9.95 -14.38
CA PRO A 202 12.43 -8.52 -14.43
C PRO A 202 12.68 -7.89 -15.82
N TRP A 203 12.74 -8.66 -16.90
CA TRP A 203 13.23 -8.19 -18.21
C TRP A 203 12.17 -8.11 -19.31
N ARG A 204 11.09 -8.88 -19.19
CA ARG A 204 9.97 -8.89 -20.14
C ARG A 204 8.62 -8.74 -19.43
N ASN A 205 8.08 -7.52 -19.46
CA ASN A 205 6.68 -7.23 -19.13
C ASN A 205 5.86 -7.25 -20.44
N LEU A 206 4.80 -8.04 -20.48
CA LEU A 206 3.89 -8.21 -21.61
C LEU A 206 2.78 -7.15 -21.63
N CYS A 207 2.57 -6.42 -20.52
CA CYS A 207 1.59 -5.33 -20.41
C CYS A 207 0.16 -5.79 -20.74
N GLU A 208 -0.21 -7.02 -20.35
CA GLU A 208 -1.52 -7.60 -20.65
C GLU A 208 -2.64 -6.96 -19.82
N ASP A 209 -2.27 -6.30 -18.72
CA ASP A 209 -3.15 -5.46 -17.90
C ASP A 209 -3.24 -4.00 -18.38
N GLY A 210 -2.51 -3.64 -19.43
CA GLY A 210 -2.47 -2.29 -20.01
C GLY A 210 -1.38 -1.36 -19.46
N TYR A 211 -0.46 -1.83 -18.61
CA TYR A 211 0.58 -1.02 -17.97
C TYR A 211 2.04 -1.45 -18.25
#